data_AF-A0AAP0PXK7-F1
#
_entry.id   AF-A0AAP0PXK7-F1
#
_cell.length_a   1.000
_cell.length_b   1.000
_cell.length_c   1.000
_cell.angle_alpha   90.00
_cell.angle_beta   90.00
_cell.angle_gamma   90.00
#
_symmetry.space_group_name_H-M   'P 1'
#
loop_
_entity.id
_entity.type
_entity.pdbx_description
1 polymer ?
#
loop_
_entity_poly.entity_id
_entity_poly.type
_entity_poly.pdbx_seq_one_letter_code
_entity_poly.pdbx_strand_id
1 'polypeptide(L)'
;MRVKLRTKHAGHFGSTSGEKGKFELTTAQVLHVAKRLETEGMLGCLQLLHFHIGSQIPSTALLADGVGEAAQIYCELVRLSAGMRVIDVGASLGVDYDGSRSPNLDNSIGYDVQEYAAAVVQAIRLACDRKFVKHPIISSESSRALISHHSVLIFEAVTIQLRMCSFNLWCPASNHNEELLVCDCLSHATSSNYAMLFENLVKNNSNAGGPKVEDAEYFHTYIMDRPSKSSKMELMAKAIF
;
A
#
# COMPACT_ATOMS: atom_id res chain seq x y z
N MET A 1 20.39 13.87 -17.78
CA MET A 1 20.25 12.62 -18.57
C MET A 1 19.51 11.60 -17.74
N ARG A 2 18.47 10.96 -18.31
CA ARG A 2 17.65 9.97 -17.61
C ARG A 2 18.11 8.55 -17.95
N VAL A 3 18.45 7.77 -16.93
CA VAL A 3 19.01 6.43 -17.09
C VAL A 3 18.05 5.36 -16.65
N LYS A 4 18.11 4.25 -17.38
CA LYS A 4 17.33 3.06 -17.12
C LYS A 4 18.07 2.17 -16.16
N LEU A 5 17.44 1.84 -15.04
CA LEU A 5 17.98 0.90 -14.08
C LEU A 5 17.63 -0.54 -14.45
N ARG A 6 18.53 -1.47 -14.13
CA ARG A 6 18.29 -2.92 -14.24
C ARG A 6 17.63 -3.46 -12.98
N THR A 7 17.80 -2.80 -11.83
CA THR A 7 17.03 -3.09 -10.61
C THR A 7 15.55 -2.95 -10.92
N LYS A 8 14.85 -4.08 -10.92
CA LYS A 8 13.40 -4.15 -11.08
C LYS A 8 12.77 -4.29 -9.70
N HIS A 9 11.79 -3.45 -9.42
CA HIS A 9 10.88 -3.64 -8.29
C HIS A 9 9.47 -3.85 -8.85
N ALA A 10 8.77 -4.85 -8.34
CA ALA A 10 7.37 -5.07 -8.68
C ALA A 10 6.53 -3.98 -7.99
N GLY A 11 6.42 -2.83 -8.63
CA GLY A 11 5.52 -1.76 -8.19
C GLY A 11 4.10 -2.03 -8.70
N HIS A 12 3.13 -2.09 -7.78
CA HIS A 12 1.71 -2.29 -8.12
C HIS A 12 1.11 -1.07 -8.87
N PHE A 13 1.71 0.11 -8.71
CA PHE A 13 1.32 1.38 -9.38
C PHE A 13 1.93 1.56 -10.79
N GLY A 14 2.34 0.45 -11.42
CA GLY A 14 2.89 0.42 -12.77
C GLY A 14 4.42 0.35 -12.75
N SER A 15 4.97 -0.52 -13.59
CA SER A 15 6.41 -0.62 -13.81
C SER A 15 6.91 0.61 -14.57
N THR A 16 7.22 1.69 -13.85
CA THR A 16 7.88 2.87 -14.44
C THR A 16 9.39 2.66 -14.62
N SER A 17 9.95 1.62 -14.00
CA SER A 17 11.33 1.14 -14.15
C SER A 17 11.38 -0.23 -14.87
N GLY A 18 12.50 -0.53 -15.54
CA GLY A 18 12.74 -1.79 -16.26
C GLY A 18 12.57 -1.69 -17.79
N GLU A 19 12.88 -2.77 -18.54
CA GLU A 19 13.04 -2.79 -20.01
C GLU A 19 11.92 -2.14 -20.86
N LYS A 20 10.70 -1.99 -20.34
CA LYS A 20 9.58 -1.32 -21.03
C LYS A 20 9.46 0.19 -20.74
N GLY A 21 10.35 0.78 -19.93
CA GLY A 21 10.37 2.22 -19.65
C GLY A 21 10.56 3.05 -20.92
N LYS A 22 9.64 4.00 -21.16
CA LYS A 22 9.47 4.75 -22.43
C LYS A 22 10.50 5.86 -22.66
N PHE A 23 11.10 6.41 -21.61
CA PHE A 23 11.87 7.66 -21.66
C PHE A 23 13.32 7.53 -21.14
N GLU A 24 13.80 6.30 -20.95
CA GLU A 24 15.05 6.05 -20.23
C GLU A 24 16.10 5.45 -21.15
N LEU A 25 17.33 5.98 -21.07
CA LEU A 25 18.46 5.46 -21.83
C LEU A 25 19.04 4.23 -21.13
N THR A 26 19.24 3.16 -21.89
CA THR A 26 20.04 2.02 -21.42
C THR A 26 21.50 2.45 -21.20
N THR A 27 22.25 1.69 -20.39
CA THR A 27 23.68 1.98 -20.13
C THR A 27 24.51 2.10 -21.42
N ALA A 28 24.19 1.30 -22.45
CA ALA A 28 24.85 1.40 -23.75
C ALA A 28 24.55 2.72 -24.47
N GLN A 29 23.29 3.17 -24.45
CA GLN A 29 22.90 4.46 -25.02
C GLN A 29 23.49 5.64 -24.24
N VAL A 30 23.56 5.53 -22.91
CA VAL A 30 24.24 6.51 -22.05
C VAL A 30 25.70 6.67 -22.46
N LEU A 31 26.43 5.57 -22.63
CA LEU A 31 27.82 5.61 -23.08
C LEU A 31 27.94 6.21 -24.49
N HIS A 32 27.02 5.88 -25.39
CA HIS A 32 26.99 6.46 -26.74
C HIS A 32 26.79 7.98 -26.71
N VAL A 33 25.86 8.47 -25.88
CA VAL A 33 25.62 9.91 -25.69
C VAL A 33 26.85 10.59 -25.09
N ALA A 34 27.47 10.02 -24.06
CA ALA A 34 28.68 10.57 -23.46
C ALA A 34 29.82 10.68 -24.49
N LYS A 35 30.08 9.62 -25.27
CA LYS A 35 31.10 9.65 -26.33
C LYS A 35 30.79 10.70 -27.40
N ARG A 36 29.52 10.85 -27.79
CA ARG A 36 29.14 11.89 -28.75
C ARG A 36 29.40 13.29 -28.20
N LEU A 37 29.02 13.55 -26.96
CA LEU A 37 29.31 14.83 -26.30
C LEU A 37 30.81 15.08 -26.15
N GLU A 38 31.61 14.04 -25.92
CA GLU A 38 33.07 14.12 -25.93
C GLU A 38 33.60 14.56 -27.30
N THR A 39 33.15 13.93 -28.38
CA THR A 39 33.58 14.29 -29.76
C THR A 39 33.17 15.69 -30.16
N GLU A 40 32.06 16.21 -29.61
CA GLU A 40 31.60 17.58 -29.85
C GLU A 40 32.19 18.60 -28.86
N GLY A 41 33.05 18.17 -27.92
CA GLY A 41 33.64 19.06 -26.90
C GLY A 41 32.64 19.58 -25.86
N MET A 42 31.47 18.94 -25.75
CA MET A 42 30.33 19.34 -24.91
C MET A 42 30.14 18.46 -23.67
N LEU A 43 31.09 17.59 -23.35
CA LEU A 43 30.95 16.65 -22.23
C LEU A 43 30.76 17.34 -20.87
N GLY A 44 31.28 18.57 -20.71
CA GLY A 44 31.05 19.42 -19.54
C GLY A 44 29.59 19.89 -19.36
N CYS A 45 28.75 19.80 -20.39
CA CYS A 45 27.32 20.09 -20.31
C CYS A 45 26.53 18.96 -19.65
N LEU A 46 27.08 17.73 -19.61
CA LEU A 46 26.45 16.61 -18.94
C LEU A 46 26.67 16.69 -17.43
N GLN A 47 25.70 17.25 -16.71
CA GLN A 47 25.84 17.64 -15.30
C GLN A 47 24.90 16.92 -14.34
N LEU A 48 23.82 16.33 -14.85
CA LEU A 48 22.76 15.73 -14.04
C LEU A 48 22.45 14.31 -14.52
N LEU A 49 22.50 13.38 -13.57
CA LEU A 49 21.98 12.03 -13.74
C LEU A 49 20.62 11.95 -13.05
N HIS A 50 19.60 11.53 -13.78
CA HIS A 50 18.26 11.32 -13.26
C HIS A 50 17.87 9.86 -13.45
N PHE A 51 17.17 9.28 -12.48
CA PHE A 51 16.58 7.95 -12.59
C PHE A 51 15.28 7.90 -11.81
N HIS A 52 14.45 6.91 -12.10
CA HIS A 52 13.19 6.72 -11.41
C HIS A 52 12.99 5.24 -11.11
N ILE A 53 13.02 4.88 -9.83
CA ILE A 53 12.83 3.49 -9.39
C ILE A 53 11.34 3.09 -9.50
N GLY A 54 10.45 4.03 -9.19
CA GLY A 54 9.01 3.80 -9.11
C GLY A 54 8.37 4.66 -8.03
N SER A 55 7.05 4.83 -8.11
CA SER A 55 6.26 5.44 -7.04
C SER A 55 6.01 4.43 -5.92
N GLN A 56 5.90 4.90 -4.67
CA GLN A 56 5.51 4.10 -3.51
C GLN A 56 6.47 2.91 -3.28
N ILE A 57 7.76 3.20 -3.13
CA ILE A 57 8.75 2.15 -2.81
C ILE A 57 8.52 1.70 -1.36
N PRO A 58 8.30 0.39 -1.10
CA PRO A 58 7.85 -0.06 0.22
C PRO A 58 8.98 -0.20 1.25
N SER A 59 10.24 -0.37 0.83
CA SER A 59 11.37 -0.59 1.74
C SER A 59 12.65 0.14 1.32
N THR A 60 13.49 0.46 2.30
CA THR A 60 14.80 1.10 2.10
C THR A 60 15.82 0.21 1.40
N ALA A 61 15.67 -1.12 1.48
CA ALA A 61 16.53 -2.07 0.77
C ALA A 61 16.39 -1.93 -0.75
N LEU A 62 15.15 -1.92 -1.25
CA LEU A 62 14.86 -1.72 -2.68
C LEU A 62 15.30 -0.34 -3.16
N LEU A 63 15.11 0.67 -2.32
CA LEU A 63 15.60 2.02 -2.58
C LEU A 63 17.13 2.04 -2.70
N ALA A 64 17.85 1.45 -1.74
CA ALA A 64 19.30 1.42 -1.71
C ALA A 64 19.89 0.67 -2.92
N ASP A 65 19.26 -0.41 -3.37
CA ASP A 65 19.68 -1.15 -4.56
C ASP A 65 19.60 -0.27 -5.82
N GLY A 66 18.46 0.40 -6.04
CA GLY A 66 18.27 1.26 -7.21
C GLY A 66 19.16 2.51 -7.19
N VAL A 67 19.26 3.17 -6.03
CA VAL A 67 20.16 4.33 -5.85
C VAL A 67 21.62 3.91 -6.03
N GLY A 68 21.99 2.73 -5.52
CA GLY A 68 23.32 2.16 -5.66
C GLY A 68 23.69 1.94 -7.13
N GLU A 69 22.81 1.33 -7.93
CA GLU A 69 23.02 1.16 -9.36
C GLU A 69 23.23 2.50 -10.07
N ALA A 70 22.36 3.48 -9.81
CA ALA A 70 22.48 4.81 -10.40
C ALA A 70 23.78 5.52 -10.00
N ALA A 71 24.18 5.41 -8.74
CA ALA A 71 25.42 6.00 -8.23
C ALA A 71 26.67 5.37 -8.89
N GLN A 72 26.63 4.07 -9.24
CA GLN A 72 27.69 3.45 -10.03
C GLN A 72 27.82 4.09 -11.41
N ILE A 73 26.69 4.30 -12.10
CA ILE A 73 26.64 4.95 -13.41
C ILE A 73 27.15 6.40 -13.32
N TYR A 74 26.72 7.14 -12.30
CA TYR A 74 27.21 8.51 -12.04
C TYR A 74 28.73 8.57 -11.94
N CYS A 75 29.32 7.67 -11.14
CA CYS A 75 30.77 7.64 -10.95
C CYS A 75 31.52 7.29 -12.24
N GLU A 76 30.99 6.39 -13.08
CA GLU A 76 31.62 6.10 -14.37
C GLU A 76 31.56 7.29 -15.34
N LEU A 77 30.47 8.07 -15.33
CA LEU A 77 30.38 9.31 -16.11
C LEU A 77 31.39 10.35 -15.65
N VAL A 78 31.61 10.49 -14.33
CA VAL A 78 32.67 11.36 -13.78
C VAL A 78 34.05 10.91 -14.26
N ARG A 79 34.32 9.60 -14.29
CA ARG A 79 35.61 9.05 -14.77
C ARG A 79 35.83 9.26 -16.25
N LEU A 80 34.75 9.34 -17.03
CA LEU A 80 34.79 9.78 -18.43
C LEU A 80 34.99 11.30 -18.58
N SER A 81 35.23 12.03 -17.49
CA SER A 81 35.38 13.49 -17.46
C SER A 81 34.11 14.28 -17.79
N ALA A 82 32.93 13.67 -17.62
CA ALA A 82 31.69 14.42 -17.65
C ALA A 82 31.58 15.40 -16.49
N GLY A 83 30.99 16.57 -16.76
CA GLY A 83 30.81 17.67 -15.80
C GLY A 83 29.79 17.39 -14.70
N MET A 84 29.61 16.13 -14.31
CA MET A 84 28.59 15.66 -13.38
C MET A 84 28.64 16.39 -12.05
N ARG A 85 27.47 16.79 -11.55
CA ARG A 85 27.28 17.53 -10.30
C ARG A 85 26.11 17.05 -9.47
N VAL A 86 25.04 16.60 -10.14
CA VAL A 86 23.76 16.29 -9.50
C VAL A 86 23.36 14.85 -9.79
N ILE A 87 22.94 14.16 -8.74
CA ILE A 87 22.12 12.95 -8.85
C ILE A 87 20.70 13.32 -8.43
N ASP A 88 19.76 13.07 -9.31
CA ASP A 88 18.34 13.19 -9.06
C ASP A 88 17.73 11.80 -8.93
N VAL A 89 17.25 11.49 -7.71
CA VAL A 89 16.68 10.19 -7.36
C VAL A 89 15.22 10.02 -7.75
N GLY A 90 14.62 11.07 -8.32
CA GLY A 90 13.23 11.10 -8.76
C GLY A 90 12.23 10.91 -7.61
N ALA A 91 10.98 10.57 -7.97
CA ALA A 91 9.93 10.26 -7.01
C ALA A 91 10.10 8.83 -6.48
N SER A 92 10.47 8.68 -5.20
CA SER A 92 10.65 7.35 -4.57
C SER A 92 10.14 7.26 -3.13
N LEU A 93 10.00 8.39 -2.42
CA LEU A 93 9.46 8.42 -1.06
C LEU A 93 7.97 8.06 -1.07
N GLY A 94 7.63 6.96 -0.41
CA GLY A 94 6.25 6.51 -0.26
C GLY A 94 5.52 7.18 0.89
N VAL A 95 4.26 6.80 1.06
CA VAL A 95 3.37 7.29 2.12
C VAL A 95 2.72 6.10 2.82
N ASP A 96 2.71 6.12 4.15
CA ASP A 96 1.98 5.13 4.93
C ASP A 96 0.49 5.51 4.99
N TYR A 97 -0.35 4.92 4.13
CA TYR A 97 -1.77 5.28 4.04
C TYR A 97 -2.65 4.58 5.07
N ASP A 98 -2.25 3.42 5.59
CA ASP A 98 -3.03 2.66 6.58
C ASP A 98 -2.45 2.71 8.01
N GLY A 99 -1.25 3.28 8.17
CA GLY A 99 -0.60 3.43 9.47
C GLY A 99 0.07 2.17 10.00
N SER A 100 0.11 1.09 9.20
CA SER A 100 0.65 -0.21 9.62
C SER A 100 2.18 -0.24 9.66
N ARG A 101 2.84 0.72 8.99
CA ARG A 101 4.30 0.73 8.77
C ARG A 101 4.84 -0.59 8.23
N SER A 102 4.09 -1.24 7.35
CA SER A 102 4.42 -2.57 6.84
C SER A 102 4.90 -2.50 5.40
N PRO A 103 6.14 -2.92 5.10
CA PRO A 103 6.63 -2.97 3.72
C PRO A 103 5.96 -4.08 2.89
N ASN A 104 5.15 -4.95 3.52
CA ASN A 104 4.46 -6.06 2.86
C ASN A 104 3.03 -5.70 2.44
N LEU A 105 2.55 -4.50 2.79
CA LEU A 105 1.22 -4.00 2.43
C LEU A 105 1.35 -2.93 1.34
N ASP A 106 0.54 -3.06 0.29
CA ASP A 106 0.64 -2.24 -0.93
C ASP A 106 0.34 -0.74 -0.69
N ASN A 107 -0.38 -0.44 0.38
CA ASN A 107 -0.80 0.89 0.81
C ASN A 107 0.06 1.46 1.95
N SER A 108 1.18 0.81 2.30
CA SER A 108 2.06 1.26 3.39
C SER A 108 3.53 1.33 2.94
N ILE A 109 4.40 1.74 3.87
CA ILE A 109 5.86 1.74 3.75
C ILE A 109 6.47 1.29 5.07
N GLY A 110 7.63 0.63 5.00
CA GLY A 110 8.37 0.17 6.18
C GLY A 110 9.44 1.14 6.68
N TYR A 111 9.34 2.43 6.37
CA TYR A 111 10.36 3.42 6.73
C TYR A 111 9.78 4.82 6.97
N ASP A 112 10.54 5.67 7.66
CA ASP A 112 10.29 7.10 7.76
C ASP A 112 11.17 7.96 6.83
N VAL A 113 10.95 9.28 6.84
CA VAL A 113 11.69 10.22 5.97
C VAL A 113 13.20 10.23 6.29
N GLN A 114 13.58 10.02 7.54
CA GLN A 114 14.98 10.00 7.96
C GLN A 114 15.69 8.74 7.48
N GLU A 115 15.04 7.59 7.59
CA GLU A 115 15.51 6.31 7.07
C GLU A 115 15.62 6.33 5.54
N TYR A 116 14.66 6.94 4.85
CA TYR A 116 14.74 7.20 3.42
C TYR A 116 15.98 8.03 3.06
N ALA A 117 16.16 9.18 3.71
CA ALA A 117 17.30 10.07 3.45
C ALA A 117 18.64 9.38 3.74
N ALA A 118 18.72 8.64 4.84
CA ALA A 118 19.90 7.87 5.21
C ALA A 118 20.24 6.81 4.15
N ALA A 119 19.25 6.04 3.68
CA ALA A 119 19.44 5.01 2.66
C ALA A 119 19.97 5.60 1.34
N VAL A 120 19.40 6.73 0.88
CA VAL A 120 19.86 7.43 -0.34
C VAL A 120 21.30 7.92 -0.19
N VAL A 121 21.58 8.64 0.90
CA VAL A 121 22.90 9.24 1.14
C VAL A 121 23.96 8.15 1.30
N GLN A 122 23.64 7.06 2.02
CA GLN A 122 24.59 5.97 2.25
C GLN A 122 24.92 5.21 0.96
N ALA A 123 23.92 4.92 0.12
CA ALA A 123 24.13 4.25 -1.16
C ALA A 123 25.03 5.08 -2.10
N ILE A 124 24.77 6.39 -2.21
CA ILE A 124 25.59 7.30 -3.02
C ILE A 124 27.01 7.41 -2.46
N ARG A 125 27.14 7.64 -1.15
CA ARG A 125 28.44 7.73 -0.47
C ARG A 125 29.29 6.48 -0.73
N LEU A 126 28.71 5.29 -0.57
CA LEU A 126 29.44 4.03 -0.75
C LEU A 126 30.01 3.90 -2.17
N ALA A 127 29.25 4.30 -3.19
CA ALA A 127 29.71 4.27 -4.57
C ALA A 127 30.81 5.30 -4.84
N CYS A 128 30.61 6.54 -4.37
CA CYS A 128 31.55 7.64 -4.58
C CYS A 128 32.87 7.41 -3.83
N ASP A 129 32.82 7.00 -2.56
CA ASP A 129 34.01 6.74 -1.73
C ASP A 129 34.88 5.64 -2.35
N ARG A 130 34.28 4.54 -2.80
CA ARG A 130 34.98 3.42 -3.45
C ARG A 130 35.71 3.80 -4.73
N LYS A 131 35.19 4.79 -5.47
CA LYS A 131 35.74 5.24 -6.75
C LYS A 131 36.50 6.56 -6.64
N PHE A 132 36.69 7.08 -5.43
CA PHE A 132 37.33 8.38 -5.16
C PHE A 132 36.70 9.53 -5.97
N VAL A 133 35.37 9.50 -6.12
CA VAL A 133 34.59 10.52 -6.82
C VAL A 133 34.03 11.52 -5.80
N LYS A 134 34.09 12.82 -6.12
CA LYS A 134 33.47 13.87 -5.29
C LYS A 134 31.96 13.62 -5.16
N HIS A 135 31.45 13.73 -3.93
CA HIS A 135 30.03 13.53 -3.66
C HIS A 135 29.16 14.57 -4.43
N PRO A 136 28.07 14.13 -5.08
CA PRO A 136 27.17 15.01 -5.81
C PRO A 136 26.22 15.78 -4.89
N ILE A 137 25.56 16.79 -5.46
CA ILE A 137 24.30 17.31 -4.92
C ILE A 137 23.20 16.27 -5.19
N ILE A 138 22.37 16.02 -4.18
CA ILE A 138 21.26 15.07 -4.27
C ILE A 138 19.97 15.88 -4.43
N SER A 139 19.19 15.56 -5.47
CA SER A 139 17.84 16.08 -5.70
C SER A 139 16.81 14.96 -5.54
N SER A 140 15.65 15.26 -4.98
CA SER A 140 14.54 14.32 -4.80
C SER A 140 13.23 14.96 -5.28
N GLU A 141 12.43 14.22 -6.04
CA GLU A 141 11.16 14.68 -6.62
C GLU A 141 9.96 14.03 -5.91
N SER A 142 10.00 13.99 -4.58
CA SER A 142 9.06 13.25 -3.71
C SER A 142 7.69 13.94 -3.54
N SER A 143 7.03 14.26 -4.65
CA SER A 143 5.77 15.01 -4.68
C SER A 143 4.64 14.32 -3.92
N ARG A 144 4.47 12.99 -4.08
CA ARG A 144 3.46 12.20 -3.37
C ARG A 144 3.53 12.40 -1.86
N ALA A 145 4.71 12.28 -1.29
CA ALA A 145 4.92 12.45 0.14
C ALA A 145 4.65 13.88 0.61
N LEU A 146 4.94 14.87 -0.24
CA LEU A 146 4.68 16.28 0.06
C LEU A 146 3.18 16.62 0.04
N ILE A 147 2.43 16.06 -0.91
CA ILE A 147 1.02 16.43 -1.14
C ILE A 147 0.02 15.45 -0.51
N SER A 148 0.40 14.26 -0.05
CA SER A 148 -0.60 13.25 0.35
C SER A 148 -1.52 13.68 1.49
N HIS A 149 -1.04 14.53 2.41
CA HIS A 149 -1.77 14.95 3.61
C HIS A 149 -2.36 16.36 3.52
N HIS A 150 -2.31 17.02 2.35
CA HIS A 150 -2.73 18.42 2.23
C HIS A 150 -4.23 18.63 1.99
N SER A 151 -4.99 17.56 1.70
CA SER A 151 -6.42 17.64 1.40
C SER A 151 -7.21 16.54 2.09
N VAL A 152 -8.43 16.89 2.51
CA VAL A 152 -9.39 15.97 3.13
C VAL A 152 -10.71 16.11 2.36
N LEU A 153 -11.29 14.97 1.97
CA LEU A 153 -12.61 14.92 1.37
C LEU A 153 -13.64 14.64 2.46
N ILE A 154 -14.55 15.58 2.70
CA ILE A 154 -15.64 15.47 3.68
C ILE A 154 -16.96 15.39 2.91
N PHE A 155 -17.75 14.37 3.21
CA PHE A 155 -19.10 14.21 2.67
C PHE A 155 -20.02 13.65 3.75
N GLU A 156 -21.31 13.98 3.65
CA GLU A 156 -22.34 13.49 4.56
C GLU A 156 -22.82 12.10 4.14
N ALA A 157 -22.99 11.20 5.11
CA ALA A 157 -23.64 9.92 4.88
C ALA A 157 -25.16 10.13 4.83
N VAL A 158 -25.74 10.04 3.62
CA VAL A 158 -27.16 10.37 3.39
C VAL A 158 -28.11 9.28 3.89
N THR A 159 -27.71 8.00 3.77
CA THR A 159 -28.54 6.86 4.14
C THR A 159 -27.68 5.78 4.76
N ILE A 160 -28.14 5.22 5.88
CA ILE A 160 -27.56 4.03 6.49
C ILE A 160 -28.62 2.93 6.43
N GLN A 161 -28.30 1.82 5.76
CA GLN A 161 -29.17 0.66 5.74
C GLN A 161 -28.80 -0.28 6.88
N LEU A 162 -29.48 -0.11 8.02
CA LEU A 162 -29.39 -1.04 9.13
C LEU A 162 -30.35 -2.20 8.88
N ARG A 163 -29.84 -3.43 8.86
CA ARG A 163 -30.70 -4.62 8.97
C ARG A 163 -31.14 -4.74 10.43
N MET A 164 -32.34 -4.23 10.71
CA MET A 164 -33.04 -4.55 11.94
C MET A 164 -33.62 -5.96 11.79
N CYS A 165 -33.00 -6.94 12.43
CA CYS A 165 -33.59 -8.26 12.57
C CYS A 165 -34.78 -8.13 13.52
N SER A 166 -35.98 -7.98 12.96
CA SER A 166 -37.21 -7.94 13.76
C SER A 166 -37.48 -9.36 14.24
N PHE A 167 -37.23 -9.61 15.52
CA PHE A 167 -37.65 -10.85 16.18
C PHE A 167 -39.18 -10.84 16.33
N ASN A 168 -39.91 -11.06 15.24
CA ASN A 168 -41.32 -11.37 15.33
C ASN A 168 -41.43 -12.80 15.86
N LEU A 169 -41.51 -12.93 17.19
CA LEU A 169 -41.79 -14.18 17.89
C LEU A 169 -43.26 -14.60 17.74
N TRP A 170 -43.86 -14.37 16.57
CA TRP A 170 -45.21 -14.79 16.24
C TRP A 170 -45.15 -15.91 15.21
N CYS A 171 -45.04 -17.15 15.68
CA CYS A 171 -45.37 -18.32 14.87
C CYS A 171 -46.90 -18.44 14.83
N PRO A 172 -47.57 -18.30 13.67
CA PRO A 172 -48.95 -18.73 13.56
C PRO A 172 -48.94 -20.26 13.69
N ALA A 173 -49.65 -20.77 14.69
CA ALA A 173 -49.83 -22.21 14.87
C ALA A 173 -50.72 -22.76 13.74
N SER A 174 -50.16 -22.96 12.54
CA SER A 174 -50.68 -23.92 11.55
C SER A 174 -49.86 -23.91 10.25
N ASN A 175 -49.24 -25.06 10.01
CA ASN A 175 -48.90 -25.68 8.73
C ASN A 175 -47.60 -25.27 7.99
N HIS A 176 -46.79 -26.32 7.80
CA HIS A 176 -45.63 -26.53 6.93
C HIS A 176 -44.22 -26.43 7.57
N ASN A 177 -43.49 -27.54 7.47
CA ASN A 177 -42.46 -28.06 8.39
C ASN A 177 -41.06 -27.41 8.33
N GLU A 178 -40.87 -26.21 7.78
CA GLU A 178 -39.51 -25.68 7.56
C GLU A 178 -39.20 -24.34 8.26
N GLU A 179 -40.19 -23.47 8.51
CA GLU A 179 -39.95 -22.18 9.21
C GLU A 179 -39.91 -22.30 10.74
N LEU A 180 -40.49 -23.36 11.33
CA LEU A 180 -40.47 -23.59 12.78
C LEU A 180 -39.06 -23.93 13.32
N LEU A 181 -38.17 -24.48 12.48
CA LEU A 181 -36.87 -24.98 12.93
C LEU A 181 -35.93 -23.86 13.40
N VAL A 182 -36.00 -22.68 12.78
CA VAL A 182 -35.04 -21.59 13.02
C VAL A 182 -35.27 -20.91 14.38
N CYS A 183 -36.53 -20.64 14.75
CA CYS A 183 -36.86 -20.04 16.05
C CYS A 183 -36.61 -20.98 17.23
N ASP A 184 -36.89 -22.28 17.07
CA ASP A 184 -36.63 -23.28 18.11
C ASP A 184 -35.13 -23.56 18.29
N CYS A 185 -34.33 -23.54 17.23
CA CYS A 185 -32.88 -23.69 17.32
C CYS A 185 -32.21 -22.52 18.05
N LEU A 186 -32.68 -21.29 17.84
CA LEU A 186 -32.09 -20.09 18.45
C LEU A 186 -32.46 -19.93 19.94
N SER A 187 -33.64 -20.41 20.36
CA SER A 187 -34.06 -20.38 21.77
C SER A 187 -33.30 -21.38 22.66
N HIS A 188 -32.70 -22.42 22.07
CA HIS A 188 -31.88 -23.44 22.74
C HIS A 188 -30.37 -23.27 22.52
N ALA A 189 -29.96 -22.15 21.92
CA ALA A 189 -28.55 -21.85 21.70
C ALA A 189 -27.84 -21.54 23.03
N THR A 190 -26.75 -22.26 23.26
CA THR A 190 -25.83 -22.15 24.39
C THR A 190 -24.41 -21.97 23.84
N SER A 191 -23.48 -21.51 24.68
CA SER A 191 -22.08 -21.34 24.27
C SER A 191 -21.45 -22.64 23.74
N SER A 192 -21.90 -23.81 24.19
CA SER A 192 -21.37 -25.11 23.78
C SER A 192 -21.93 -25.67 22.48
N ASN A 193 -23.12 -25.23 22.03
CA ASN A 193 -23.77 -25.77 20.81
C ASN A 193 -23.98 -24.74 19.69
N TYR A 194 -23.57 -23.48 19.90
CA TYR A 194 -23.74 -22.38 18.95
C TYR A 194 -23.14 -22.67 17.56
N ALA A 195 -21.89 -23.14 17.49
CA ALA A 195 -21.21 -23.38 16.20
C ALA A 195 -21.93 -24.43 15.34
N MET A 196 -22.45 -25.48 15.98
CA MET A 196 -23.21 -26.54 15.30
C MET A 196 -24.57 -26.03 14.81
N LEU A 197 -25.27 -25.24 15.64
CA LEU A 197 -26.55 -24.64 15.28
C LEU A 197 -26.38 -23.61 14.14
N PHE A 198 -25.34 -22.79 14.18
CA PHE A 198 -24.99 -21.86 13.11
C PHE A 198 -24.74 -22.59 11.79
N GLU A 199 -23.92 -23.64 11.79
CA GLU A 199 -23.66 -24.43 10.58
C GLU A 199 -24.93 -25.07 10.01
N ASN A 200 -25.79 -25.60 10.88
CA ASN A 200 -27.06 -26.21 10.46
C ASN A 200 -28.02 -25.16 9.87
N LEU A 201 -28.09 -23.97 10.45
CA LEU A 201 -28.87 -22.85 9.93
C LEU A 201 -28.36 -22.39 8.56
N VAL A 202 -27.04 -22.26 8.39
CA VAL A 202 -26.41 -21.89 7.12
C VAL A 202 -26.65 -22.94 6.04
N LYS A 203 -26.55 -24.23 6.38
CA LYS A 203 -26.82 -25.36 5.46
C LYS A 203 -28.29 -25.41 5.04
N ASN A 204 -29.21 -25.19 5.97
CA ASN A 204 -30.65 -25.23 5.68
C ASN A 204 -31.14 -24.03 4.86
N ASN A 205 -30.57 -22.83 5.08
CA ASN A 205 -30.94 -21.63 4.29
C ASN A 205 -30.45 -21.68 2.83
N SER A 206 -29.44 -22.52 2.53
CA SER A 206 -28.88 -22.65 1.18
C SER A 206 -29.82 -23.32 0.18
N ASN A 207 -30.84 -24.05 0.65
CA ASN A 207 -31.79 -24.81 -0.20
C ASN A 207 -33.15 -24.11 -0.43
N ALA A 208 -33.48 -23.05 0.29
CA ALA A 208 -34.84 -22.50 0.32
C ALA A 208 -34.98 -21.08 -0.27
N GLY A 209 -33.94 -20.50 -0.88
CA GLY A 209 -33.99 -19.11 -1.37
C GLY A 209 -34.27 -18.08 -0.26
N GLY A 210 -34.08 -18.46 1.01
CA GLY A 210 -34.25 -17.65 2.20
C GLY A 210 -33.05 -16.72 2.48
N PRO A 211 -33.13 -15.89 3.53
CA PRO A 211 -32.15 -14.83 3.77
C PRO A 211 -30.74 -15.40 3.94
N LYS A 212 -29.79 -14.79 3.25
CA LYS A 212 -28.41 -15.29 3.08
C LYS A 212 -27.62 -15.22 4.39
N VAL A 213 -26.69 -16.16 4.54
CA VAL A 213 -25.69 -16.43 5.60
C VAL A 213 -25.13 -15.22 6.38
N GLU A 214 -25.17 -14.02 5.83
CA GLU A 214 -24.76 -12.75 6.46
C GLU A 214 -25.49 -12.41 7.76
N ASP A 215 -26.72 -12.91 7.96
CA ASP A 215 -27.48 -12.62 9.18
C ASP A 215 -26.93 -13.36 10.41
N ALA A 216 -26.15 -14.42 10.21
CA ALA A 216 -25.73 -15.30 11.30
C ALA A 216 -24.49 -14.79 12.07
N GLU A 217 -23.63 -13.95 11.46
CA GLU A 217 -22.51 -13.30 12.16
C GLU A 217 -23.00 -12.30 13.21
N TYR A 218 -24.11 -11.62 12.96
CA TYR A 218 -24.76 -10.71 13.92
C TYR A 218 -25.28 -11.43 15.17
N PHE A 219 -25.72 -12.68 15.02
CA PHE A 219 -26.15 -13.52 16.13
C PHE A 219 -25.00 -13.95 17.05
N HIS A 220 -23.78 -14.07 16.52
CA HIS A 220 -22.61 -14.49 17.29
C HIS A 220 -22.26 -13.44 18.35
N THR A 221 -22.26 -12.17 17.94
CA THR A 221 -22.04 -11.03 18.83
C THR A 221 -23.17 -10.91 19.87
N TYR A 222 -24.43 -11.14 19.47
CA TYR A 222 -25.58 -11.02 20.39
C TYR A 222 -25.65 -12.13 21.46
N ILE A 223 -25.21 -13.35 21.15
CA ILE A 223 -25.21 -14.48 22.09
C ILE A 223 -23.98 -14.44 23.02
N MET A 224 -22.81 -14.08 22.49
CA MET A 224 -21.57 -14.05 23.27
C MET A 224 -21.50 -12.83 24.21
N ASP A 225 -22.13 -11.71 23.83
CA ASP A 225 -21.97 -10.45 24.56
C ASP A 225 -23.25 -10.02 25.29
N ARG A 226 -24.04 -10.93 25.91
CA ARG A 226 -25.27 -10.58 26.67
C ARG A 226 -24.99 -9.43 27.64
N PRO A 227 -25.30 -8.17 27.31
CA PRO A 227 -24.77 -7.09 28.09
C PRO A 227 -25.94 -6.62 28.98
N SER A 228 -25.67 -6.41 30.27
CA SER A 228 -26.72 -6.05 31.23
C SER A 228 -27.49 -4.82 30.73
N LYS A 229 -28.78 -4.69 31.09
CA LYS A 229 -29.67 -3.63 30.56
C LYS A 229 -29.11 -2.20 30.61
N SER A 230 -28.10 -1.90 31.44
CA SER A 230 -27.46 -0.58 31.51
C SER A 230 -26.51 -0.26 30.34
N SER A 231 -25.83 -1.26 29.76
CA SER A 231 -24.80 -1.02 28.74
C SER A 231 -25.36 -0.82 27.33
N LYS A 232 -26.63 -1.16 27.09
CA LYS A 232 -27.32 -0.89 25.81
C LYS A 232 -27.50 0.61 25.54
N MET A 233 -27.66 1.43 26.59
CA MET A 233 -27.77 2.89 26.46
C MET A 233 -26.40 3.54 26.26
N GLU A 234 -25.35 2.98 26.84
CA GLU A 234 -23.99 3.53 26.79
C GLU A 234 -23.31 3.26 25.43
N LEU A 235 -23.60 2.11 24.81
CA LEU A 235 -23.16 1.78 23.45
C LEU A 235 -23.85 2.63 22.36
N MET A 236 -25.12 3.01 22.55
CA MET A 236 -25.79 3.94 21.64
C MET A 236 -25.26 5.38 21.76
N ALA A 237 -24.82 5.80 22.95
CA ALA A 237 -24.24 7.12 23.15
C ALA A 237 -22.84 7.27 22.53
N LYS A 238 -22.03 6.20 22.47
CA LYS A 238 -20.70 6.20 21.83
C LYS A 238 -20.73 6.07 20.31
N ALA A 239 -21.88 5.75 19.71
CA ALA A 239 -22.04 5.69 18.26
C ALA A 239 -22.50 7.03 17.65
N ILE A 240 -22.78 8.05 18.48
CA ILE A 240 -23.32 9.35 18.06
C ILE A 240 -22.35 10.52 18.35
N PHE A 241 -21.19 10.28 18.97
CA PHE A 241 -20.12 11.27 19.12
C PHE A 241 -18.75 10.66 18.81
#